data_AF-A0A957QQQ6-F1
#
_entry.id   AF-A0A957QQQ6-F1
#
_cell.length_a   1.000
_cell.length_b   1.000
_cell.length_c   1.000
_cell.angle_alpha   90.00
_cell.angle_beta   90.00
_cell.angle_gamma   90.00
#
_symmetry.space_group_name_H-M   'P 1'
#
loop_
_entity.id
_entity.type
_entity.pdbx_description
1 polymer ?
#
loop_
_entity_poly.entity_id
_entity_poly.type
_entity_poly.pdbx_seq_one_letter_code
_entity_poly.pdbx_strand_id
1 'polypeptide(L)'
;MSDEKKGTKAAEQEEPLVITNEELADLDQTNKSGNGRTSEPTLNEPTLIDFLASVPFELVGGATKLAAKTVEFTFNAGRSLLQPERLEMMAETGRYVREMRELAGLTIDELAEALNLEDNTVLEAVEKGTATLSFELILRLASVIARHDPLPFIMRTARTYSPSIWRILDGWGIGRIPLTLEREREFVNILRRHDASRKISDEGFQHVLTITKGAFDMALHYVAEQEGIEDK
;
A
#
# COMPACT_ATOMS: atom_id res chain seq x y z
N MET A 1 73.26 -43.93 -27.03
CA MET A 1 72.81 -42.70 -26.37
C MET A 1 71.30 -42.84 -26.22
N SER A 2 70.82 -43.61 -25.24
CA SER A 2 70.66 -43.21 -23.83
C SER A 2 69.57 -42.13 -23.72
N ASP A 3 68.48 -42.25 -22.97
CA ASP A 3 68.05 -43.25 -22.00
C ASP A 3 66.53 -43.15 -21.82
N GLU A 4 65.96 -44.29 -21.46
CA GLU A 4 64.64 -44.54 -20.92
C GLU A 4 64.60 -44.20 -19.41
N LYS A 5 63.48 -43.64 -18.91
CA LYS A 5 62.95 -43.71 -17.52
C LYS A 5 61.73 -42.76 -17.45
N LYS A 6 60.48 -43.19 -17.28
CA LYS A 6 59.84 -44.01 -16.24
C LYS A 6 60.11 -43.49 -14.82
N GLY A 7 59.10 -42.85 -14.23
CA GLY A 7 59.07 -42.42 -12.83
C GLY A 7 57.63 -42.27 -12.36
N THR A 8 57.25 -43.09 -11.39
CA THR A 8 55.90 -43.36 -10.87
C THR A 8 55.70 -42.65 -9.51
N LYS A 9 54.46 -42.20 -9.21
CA LYS A 9 53.79 -41.99 -7.90
C LYS A 9 54.56 -41.41 -6.69
N ALA A 10 54.00 -40.33 -6.12
CA ALA A 10 53.52 -40.17 -4.72
C ALA A 10 52.98 -38.72 -4.60
N ALA A 11 51.68 -38.47 -4.41
CA ALA A 11 51.03 -38.27 -3.10
C ALA A 11 51.96 -37.63 -2.06
N GLU A 12 51.99 -36.30 -2.03
CA GLU A 12 52.49 -35.53 -0.90
C GLU A 12 51.47 -34.43 -0.58
N GLN A 13 51.20 -34.29 0.70
CA GLN A 13 50.06 -33.61 1.29
C GLN A 13 50.23 -32.09 1.17
N GLU A 14 49.21 -31.38 0.68
CA GLU A 14 49.15 -29.93 0.86
C GLU A 14 48.90 -29.62 2.33
N GLU A 15 49.93 -29.17 3.04
CA GLU A 15 49.80 -28.56 4.36
C GLU A 15 48.95 -27.27 4.23
N PRO A 16 47.94 -27.04 5.10
CA PRO A 16 47.18 -25.81 5.06
C PRO A 16 48.03 -24.64 5.54
N LEU A 17 48.11 -23.58 4.72
CA LEU A 17 48.65 -22.28 5.10
C LEU A 17 47.92 -21.74 6.34
N VAL A 18 48.58 -21.83 7.49
CA VAL A 18 48.16 -21.18 8.73
C VAL A 18 48.45 -19.69 8.60
N ILE A 19 47.42 -18.90 8.33
CA ILE A 19 47.50 -17.44 8.42
C ILE A 19 47.32 -17.07 9.90
N THR A 20 48.37 -16.53 10.52
CA THR A 20 48.35 -16.02 11.89
C THR A 20 47.63 -14.68 11.97
N ASN A 21 46.90 -14.44 13.07
CA ASN A 21 46.02 -13.27 13.32
C ASN A 21 46.73 -11.89 13.43
N GLU A 22 47.97 -11.75 12.97
CA GLU A 22 48.72 -10.48 13.02
C GLU A 22 48.80 -9.75 11.66
N GLU A 23 48.32 -10.35 10.57
CA GLU A 23 48.34 -9.75 9.22
C GLU A 23 46.96 -9.25 8.73
N LEU A 24 46.11 -8.80 9.67
CA LEU A 24 44.76 -8.27 9.41
C LEU A 24 44.59 -6.79 9.80
N ALA A 25 45.65 -6.08 10.20
CA ALA A 25 45.54 -4.75 10.79
C ALA A 25 45.92 -3.56 9.88
N ASP A 26 46.32 -3.78 8.63
CA ASP A 26 46.96 -2.70 7.83
C ASP A 26 46.29 -2.38 6.47
N LEU A 27 44.99 -2.64 6.32
CA LEU A 27 44.23 -2.23 5.12
C LEU A 27 43.06 -1.26 5.37
N ASP A 28 42.95 -0.67 6.57
CA ASP A 28 41.82 0.22 6.94
C ASP A 28 42.03 1.71 6.60
N GLN A 29 43.04 2.07 5.79
CA GLN A 29 43.24 3.47 5.40
C GLN A 29 43.65 3.58 3.94
N THR A 30 42.67 3.52 3.02
CA THR A 30 42.58 4.33 1.78
C THR A 30 41.63 3.72 0.74
N ASN A 31 40.30 3.94 0.86
CA ASN A 31 39.51 4.27 -0.32
C ASN A 31 38.15 4.92 0.02
N LYS A 32 38.21 6.22 0.34
CA LYS A 32 37.08 7.12 0.10
C LYS A 32 37.00 7.38 -1.41
N SER A 33 36.15 6.65 -2.13
CA SER A 33 35.41 7.12 -3.31
C SER A 33 34.72 5.93 -3.98
N GLY A 34 33.39 5.89 -3.95
CA GLY A 34 32.64 4.81 -4.62
C GLY A 34 31.19 4.75 -4.20
N ASN A 35 30.35 5.44 -4.96
CA ASN A 35 28.91 5.56 -4.80
C ASN A 35 28.19 4.21 -4.89
N GLY A 36 27.58 3.74 -3.79
CA GLY A 36 26.68 2.60 -3.74
C GLY A 36 25.70 2.77 -2.59
N ARG A 37 24.53 3.37 -2.85
CA ARG A 37 23.45 3.48 -1.85
C ARG A 37 22.82 2.11 -1.64
N THR A 38 23.28 1.38 -0.65
CA THR A 38 22.42 0.44 0.09
C THR A 38 21.49 1.30 0.95
N SER A 39 20.23 1.42 0.55
CA SER A 39 19.22 2.06 1.39
C SER A 39 18.81 1.09 2.49
N GLU A 40 19.47 1.20 3.65
CA GLU A 40 18.88 0.76 4.91
C GLU A 40 17.54 1.49 5.12
N PRO A 41 16.50 0.83 5.66
CA PRO A 41 15.24 1.50 5.94
C PRO A 41 15.48 2.50 7.09
N THR A 42 15.42 3.79 6.79
CA THR A 42 15.50 4.85 7.79
C THR A 42 14.34 4.71 8.78
N LEU A 43 14.66 4.56 10.08
CA LEU A 43 13.74 4.37 11.22
C LEU A 43 12.80 5.57 11.51
N ASN A 44 12.44 6.38 10.52
CA ASN A 44 11.61 7.58 10.69
C ASN A 44 10.46 7.69 9.69
N GLU A 45 10.11 6.63 8.96
CA GLU A 45 8.87 6.63 8.20
C GLU A 45 7.71 6.29 9.15
N PRO A 46 6.74 7.20 9.34
CA PRO A 46 5.62 6.92 10.24
C PRO A 46 4.83 5.72 9.71
N THR A 47 4.64 4.72 10.56
CA THR A 47 3.95 3.49 10.20
C THR A 47 2.42 3.66 10.28
N LEU A 48 1.66 2.71 9.72
CA LEU A 48 0.20 2.68 9.85
C LEU A 48 -0.27 2.58 11.32
N ILE A 49 0.56 2.01 12.20
CA ILE A 49 0.28 1.93 13.64
C ILE A 49 0.43 3.31 14.29
N ASP A 50 1.44 4.07 13.89
CA ASP A 50 1.63 5.45 14.33
C ASP A 50 0.48 6.35 13.85
N PHE A 51 -0.05 6.09 12.65
CA PHE A 51 -1.28 6.75 12.16
C PHE A 51 -2.44 6.49 13.13
N LEU A 52 -2.76 5.22 13.43
CA LEU A 52 -3.87 4.86 14.33
C LEU A 52 -3.70 5.47 15.73
N ALA A 53 -2.46 5.56 16.23
CA ALA A 53 -2.15 6.20 17.50
C ALA A 53 -2.25 7.74 17.44
N SER A 54 -2.02 8.34 16.27
CA SER A 54 -2.07 9.79 16.05
C SER A 54 -3.47 10.33 15.78
N VAL A 55 -4.42 9.48 15.38
CA VAL A 55 -5.82 9.87 15.24
C VAL A 55 -6.37 10.15 16.65
N PRO A 56 -6.80 11.40 16.95
CA PRO A 56 -7.40 11.72 18.24
C PRO A 56 -8.56 10.76 18.52
N PHE A 57 -8.59 10.17 19.71
CA PHE A 57 -9.65 9.23 20.14
C PHE A 57 -11.08 9.79 19.95
N GLU A 58 -11.22 11.12 19.95
CA GLU A 58 -12.46 11.86 19.68
C GLU A 58 -13.01 11.68 18.25
N LEU A 59 -12.19 11.28 17.27
CA LEU A 59 -12.60 10.96 15.90
C LEU A 59 -12.98 9.47 15.72
N VAL A 60 -12.56 8.60 16.64
CA VAL A 60 -12.77 7.14 16.57
C VAL A 60 -14.04 6.72 17.33
N GLY A 61 -14.54 7.54 18.25
CA GLY A 61 -15.76 7.27 19.03
C GLY A 61 -16.58 8.52 19.32
N GLY A 62 -17.47 8.92 18.41
CA GLY A 62 -18.47 9.93 18.72
C GLY A 62 -19.05 10.66 17.52
N ALA A 63 -20.09 10.11 16.92
CA ALA A 63 -20.85 10.69 15.80
C ALA A 63 -21.52 12.06 16.10
N THR A 64 -21.45 12.58 17.34
CA THR A 64 -22.32 13.70 17.77
C THR A 64 -21.63 15.07 17.86
N LYS A 65 -20.30 15.16 17.87
CA LYS A 65 -19.58 16.46 17.95
C LYS A 65 -18.94 16.93 16.65
N LEU A 66 -18.84 16.08 15.63
CA LEU A 66 -18.38 16.51 14.30
C LEU A 66 -19.45 17.39 13.61
N ALA A 67 -20.75 17.10 13.82
CA ALA A 67 -21.84 17.88 13.24
C ALA A 67 -21.77 19.38 13.59
N ALA A 68 -21.35 19.73 14.81
CA ALA A 68 -21.29 21.14 15.24
C ALA A 68 -20.16 21.93 14.58
N LYS A 69 -19.05 21.29 14.17
CA LYS A 69 -17.92 21.97 13.49
C LYS A 69 -17.88 21.75 11.98
N THR A 70 -18.56 20.74 11.46
CA THR A 70 -18.70 20.53 10.01
C THR A 70 -19.73 21.47 9.39
N VAL A 71 -20.80 21.82 10.13
CA VAL A 71 -21.83 22.79 9.68
C VAL A 71 -21.27 24.22 9.60
N GLU A 72 -20.31 24.59 10.46
CA GLU A 72 -19.70 25.93 10.45
C GLU A 72 -18.74 26.12 9.25
N PHE A 73 -18.21 25.03 8.67
CA PHE A 73 -17.30 25.09 7.51
C PHE A 73 -18.04 25.20 6.17
N THR A 74 -19.32 24.82 6.11
CA THR A 74 -20.12 24.86 4.87
C THR A 74 -20.46 26.30 4.44
N PHE A 75 -20.53 27.26 5.36
CA PHE A 75 -20.96 28.64 5.04
C PHE A 75 -19.84 29.56 4.51
N ASN A 76 -18.57 29.35 4.90
CA ASN A 76 -17.44 30.12 4.37
C ASN A 76 -16.82 29.52 3.09
N ALA A 77 -17.18 28.28 2.73
CA ALA A 77 -16.71 27.59 1.53
C ALA A 77 -17.35 28.11 0.22
N GLY A 78 -18.35 28.99 0.29
CA GLY A 78 -19.00 29.58 -0.88
C GLY A 78 -18.09 30.42 -1.79
N ARG A 79 -16.94 30.91 -1.30
CA ARG A 79 -15.96 31.65 -2.12
C ARG A 79 -14.84 30.77 -2.70
N SER A 80 -14.52 29.62 -2.09
CA SER A 80 -13.47 28.72 -2.59
C SER A 80 -13.98 27.65 -3.56
N LEU A 81 -15.30 27.45 -3.64
CA LEU A 81 -15.96 26.57 -4.62
C LEU A 81 -16.09 27.21 -6.01
N LEU A 82 -15.75 28.49 -6.16
CA LEU A 82 -15.95 29.25 -7.41
C LEU A 82 -14.75 29.23 -8.36
N GLN A 83 -13.66 28.53 -8.02
CA GLN A 83 -12.54 28.36 -8.95
C GLN A 83 -12.90 27.31 -10.01
N PRO A 84 -12.84 27.65 -11.31
CA PRO A 84 -13.28 26.75 -12.39
C PRO A 84 -12.53 25.41 -12.36
N GLU A 85 -11.24 25.42 -12.02
CA GLU A 85 -10.42 24.21 -11.90
C GLU A 85 -10.92 23.28 -10.78
N ARG A 86 -11.40 23.85 -9.67
CA ARG A 86 -11.94 23.06 -8.55
C ARG A 86 -13.28 22.43 -8.89
N LEU A 87 -14.14 23.17 -9.60
CA LEU A 87 -15.41 22.64 -10.08
C LEU A 87 -15.21 21.50 -11.08
N GLU A 88 -14.20 21.61 -11.95
CA GLU A 88 -13.83 20.54 -12.87
C GLU A 88 -13.34 19.28 -12.14
N MET A 89 -12.44 19.44 -11.16
CA MET A 89 -12.00 18.32 -10.31
C MET A 89 -13.15 17.67 -9.53
N MET A 90 -14.11 18.47 -9.05
CA MET A 90 -15.31 17.97 -8.38
C MET A 90 -16.22 17.19 -9.33
N ALA A 91 -16.42 17.69 -10.56
CA ALA A 91 -17.18 17.00 -11.59
C ALA A 91 -16.51 15.68 -12.03
N GLU A 92 -15.18 15.67 -12.18
CA GLU A 92 -14.43 14.46 -12.50
C GLU A 92 -14.49 13.42 -11.38
N THR A 93 -14.32 13.86 -10.13
CA THR A 93 -14.41 12.98 -8.97
C THR A 93 -15.84 12.46 -8.79
N GLY A 94 -16.86 13.28 -9.08
CA GLY A 94 -18.27 12.87 -9.07
C GLY A 94 -18.56 11.79 -10.10
N ARG A 95 -18.07 11.95 -11.34
CA ARG A 95 -18.17 10.90 -12.37
C ARG A 95 -17.47 9.61 -11.93
N TYR A 96 -16.30 9.71 -11.31
CA TYR A 96 -15.60 8.54 -10.80
C TYR A 96 -16.38 7.81 -9.70
N VAL A 97 -17.04 8.53 -8.78
CA VAL A 97 -17.92 7.91 -7.77
C VAL A 97 -19.06 7.15 -8.44
N ARG A 98 -19.68 7.76 -9.46
CA ARG A 98 -20.73 7.13 -10.28
C ARG A 98 -20.23 5.86 -10.98
N GLU A 99 -19.09 5.93 -11.65
CA GLU A 99 -18.48 4.78 -12.34
C GLU A 99 -18.22 3.63 -11.36
N MET A 100 -17.67 3.91 -10.18
CA MET A 100 -17.42 2.90 -9.16
C MET A 100 -18.71 2.28 -8.62
N ARG A 101 -19.77 3.07 -8.45
CA ARG A 101 -21.10 2.57 -8.07
C ARG A 101 -21.66 1.65 -9.15
N GLU A 102 -21.62 2.07 -10.41
CA GLU A 102 -22.12 1.28 -11.55
C GLU A 102 -21.32 -0.03 -11.72
N LEU A 103 -19.99 0.02 -11.54
CA LEU A 103 -19.12 -1.16 -11.51
C LEU A 103 -19.45 -2.11 -10.36
N ALA A 104 -19.90 -1.59 -9.22
CA ALA A 104 -20.39 -2.40 -8.11
C ALA A 104 -21.79 -2.99 -8.36
N GLY A 105 -22.43 -2.67 -9.49
CA GLY A 105 -23.77 -3.15 -9.85
C GLY A 105 -24.89 -2.51 -9.04
N LEU A 106 -24.66 -1.32 -8.46
CA LEU A 106 -25.61 -0.65 -7.58
C LEU A 106 -26.30 0.53 -8.29
N THR A 107 -27.61 0.66 -8.08
CA THR A 107 -28.34 1.90 -8.31
C THR A 107 -27.98 2.93 -7.24
N ILE A 108 -28.30 4.20 -7.49
CA ILE A 108 -28.02 5.26 -6.51
C ILE A 108 -28.83 5.09 -5.22
N ASP A 109 -30.04 4.53 -5.34
CA ASP A 109 -30.92 4.22 -4.20
C ASP A 109 -30.37 3.06 -3.38
N GLU A 110 -29.94 1.97 -4.03
CA GLU A 110 -29.30 0.84 -3.34
C GLU A 110 -28.00 1.26 -2.66
N LEU A 111 -27.24 2.20 -3.25
CA LEU A 111 -26.05 2.75 -2.60
C LEU A 111 -26.43 3.62 -1.38
N ALA A 112 -27.45 4.47 -1.49
CA ALA A 112 -27.93 5.28 -0.37
C ALA A 112 -28.40 4.40 0.80
N GLU A 113 -29.13 3.33 0.50
CA GLU A 113 -29.57 2.32 1.47
C GLU A 113 -28.38 1.60 2.11
N ALA A 114 -27.41 1.14 1.32
CA ALA A 114 -26.19 0.49 1.82
C ALA A 114 -25.35 1.41 2.72
N LEU A 115 -25.41 2.72 2.49
CA LEU A 115 -24.74 3.74 3.31
C LEU A 115 -25.58 4.20 4.50
N ASN A 116 -26.83 3.73 4.63
CA ASN A 116 -27.80 4.16 5.65
C ASN A 116 -28.01 5.68 5.65
N LEU A 117 -28.26 6.24 4.46
CA LEU A 117 -28.65 7.64 4.26
C LEU A 117 -30.18 7.76 4.28
N GLU A 118 -30.69 8.94 4.66
CA GLU A 118 -32.14 9.22 4.62
C GLU A 118 -32.68 9.24 3.19
N ASP A 119 -31.90 9.79 2.25
CA ASP A 119 -32.23 9.85 0.83
C ASP A 119 -30.96 9.81 -0.04
N ASN A 120 -31.15 9.82 -1.37
CA ASN A 120 -30.07 9.79 -2.36
C ASN A 120 -29.55 11.19 -2.76
N THR A 121 -30.11 12.27 -2.20
CA THR A 121 -29.93 13.64 -2.73
C THR A 121 -28.47 14.09 -2.64
N VAL A 122 -27.80 13.72 -1.56
CA VAL A 122 -26.38 14.01 -1.35
C VAL A 122 -25.53 13.25 -2.38
N LEU A 123 -25.84 11.98 -2.64
CA LEU A 123 -25.11 11.18 -3.63
C LEU A 123 -25.34 11.71 -5.05
N GLU A 124 -26.56 12.12 -5.38
CA GLU A 124 -26.86 12.75 -6.67
C GLU A 124 -26.07 14.03 -6.89
N ALA A 125 -26.01 14.89 -5.87
CA ALA A 125 -25.26 16.14 -5.93
C ALA A 125 -23.75 15.87 -6.06
N VAL A 126 -23.23 14.84 -5.38
CA VAL A 126 -21.83 14.43 -5.48
C VAL A 126 -21.51 13.88 -6.87
N GLU A 127 -22.32 12.99 -7.43
CA GLU A 127 -22.12 12.43 -8.78
C GLU A 127 -22.19 13.51 -9.87
N LYS A 128 -22.98 14.56 -9.64
CA LYS A 128 -23.06 15.76 -10.50
C LYS A 128 -21.91 16.75 -10.26
N GLY A 129 -21.07 16.54 -9.26
CA GLY A 129 -19.95 17.41 -8.90
C GLY A 129 -20.35 18.71 -8.20
N THR A 130 -21.57 18.80 -7.66
CA THR A 130 -22.11 20.01 -7.01
C THR A 130 -22.04 19.95 -5.49
N ALA A 131 -21.72 18.79 -4.92
CA ALA A 131 -21.52 18.61 -3.48
C ALA A 131 -20.19 17.89 -3.18
N THR A 132 -19.74 18.01 -1.92
CA THR A 132 -18.56 17.33 -1.40
C THR A 132 -18.96 16.25 -0.40
N LEU A 133 -18.11 15.24 -0.24
CA LEU A 133 -18.30 14.18 0.76
C LEU A 133 -17.56 14.48 2.06
N SER A 134 -18.15 14.10 3.20
CA SER A 134 -17.41 13.99 4.46
C SER A 134 -16.41 12.83 4.37
N PHE A 135 -15.35 12.87 5.17
CA PHE A 135 -14.37 11.78 5.16
C PHE A 135 -14.94 10.46 5.68
N GLU A 136 -15.82 10.52 6.68
CA GLU A 136 -16.54 9.33 7.16
C GLU A 136 -17.42 8.73 6.04
N LEU A 137 -18.10 9.56 5.25
CA LEU A 137 -18.87 9.08 4.10
C LEU A 137 -17.97 8.52 2.99
N ILE A 138 -16.79 9.10 2.76
CA ILE A 138 -15.77 8.52 1.84
C ILE A 138 -15.37 7.12 2.30
N LEU A 139 -15.10 6.92 3.59
CA LEU A 139 -14.73 5.60 4.13
C LEU A 139 -15.88 4.59 4.01
N ARG A 140 -17.12 5.02 4.26
CA ARG A 140 -18.30 4.17 4.10
C ARG A 140 -18.53 3.81 2.63
N LEU A 141 -18.41 4.76 1.71
CA LEU A 141 -18.44 4.52 0.27
C LEU A 141 -17.38 3.49 -0.14
N ALA A 142 -16.13 3.69 0.28
CA ALA A 142 -15.04 2.76 -0.02
C ALA A 142 -15.34 1.33 0.45
N SER A 143 -15.97 1.18 1.61
CA SER A 143 -16.37 -0.14 2.13
C SER A 143 -17.43 -0.84 1.28
N VAL A 144 -18.30 -0.09 0.61
CA VAL A 144 -19.41 -0.62 -0.20
C VAL A 144 -18.97 -0.87 -1.65
N ILE A 145 -18.37 0.13 -2.31
CA ILE A 145 -18.12 0.09 -3.76
C ILE A 145 -16.70 -0.33 -4.13
N ALA A 146 -15.73 -0.26 -3.21
CA ALA A 146 -14.32 -0.55 -3.47
C ALA A 146 -13.83 -1.80 -2.72
N ARG A 147 -14.60 -2.89 -2.80
CA ARG A 147 -14.41 -4.14 -2.02
C ARG A 147 -13.02 -4.77 -2.16
N HIS A 148 -12.40 -4.63 -3.34
CA HIS A 148 -11.11 -5.26 -3.65
C HIS A 148 -9.95 -4.36 -3.23
N ASP A 149 -10.02 -3.07 -3.55
CA ASP A 149 -8.99 -2.09 -3.20
C ASP A 149 -9.59 -0.70 -2.91
N PRO A 150 -9.84 -0.35 -1.63
CA PRO A 150 -10.47 0.91 -1.25
C PRO A 150 -9.50 2.10 -1.27
N LEU A 151 -8.20 1.87 -1.28
CA LEU A 151 -7.21 2.92 -1.09
C LEU A 151 -7.20 3.94 -2.25
N PRO A 152 -7.18 3.54 -3.54
CA PRO A 152 -7.21 4.50 -4.64
C PRO A 152 -8.47 5.38 -4.61
N PHE A 153 -9.60 4.77 -4.25
CA PHE A 153 -10.86 5.48 -4.09
C PHE A 153 -10.79 6.53 -3.00
N ILE A 154 -10.33 6.16 -1.80
CA ILE A 154 -10.17 7.08 -0.65
C ILE A 154 -9.19 8.21 -1.01
N MET A 155 -8.07 7.88 -1.63
CA MET A 155 -7.03 8.86 -1.99
C MET A 155 -7.56 9.89 -2.98
N ARG A 156 -8.21 9.44 -4.07
CA ARG A 156 -8.77 10.34 -5.08
C ARG A 156 -9.88 11.22 -4.51
N THR A 157 -10.81 10.64 -3.77
CA THR A 157 -11.95 11.38 -3.20
C THR A 157 -11.53 12.32 -2.08
N ALA A 158 -10.61 11.91 -1.19
CA ALA A 158 -10.10 12.77 -0.12
C ALA A 158 -9.32 13.97 -0.68
N ARG A 159 -8.53 13.78 -1.74
CA ARG A 159 -7.81 14.88 -2.40
C ARG A 159 -8.75 15.99 -2.89
N THR A 160 -9.91 15.63 -3.43
CA THR A 160 -10.90 16.59 -3.95
C THR A 160 -11.82 17.15 -2.85
N TYR A 161 -12.39 16.28 -2.02
CA TYR A 161 -13.45 16.65 -1.08
C TYR A 161 -12.95 17.01 0.31
N SER A 162 -11.76 16.54 0.72
CA SER A 162 -11.16 16.87 2.02
C SER A 162 -9.66 17.19 1.92
N PRO A 163 -9.29 18.35 1.35
CA PRO A 163 -7.88 18.73 1.15
C PRO A 163 -7.06 18.78 2.45
N SER A 164 -7.71 19.12 3.57
CA SER A 164 -7.06 19.16 4.89
C SER A 164 -6.64 17.77 5.35
N ILE A 165 -7.49 16.76 5.13
CA ILE A 165 -7.19 15.37 5.46
C ILE A 165 -6.17 14.82 4.48
N TRP A 166 -6.31 15.12 3.18
CA TRP A 166 -5.29 14.77 2.20
C TRP A 166 -3.91 15.27 2.59
N ARG A 167 -3.75 16.53 3.03
CA ARG A 167 -2.46 17.08 3.47
C ARG A 167 -1.87 16.30 4.66
N ILE A 168 -2.72 15.79 5.55
CA ILE A 168 -2.29 14.91 6.64
C ILE A 168 -1.84 13.58 6.03
N LEU A 169 -2.65 12.90 5.21
CA LEU A 169 -2.28 11.62 4.60
C LEU A 169 -1.00 11.71 3.73
N ASP A 170 -0.84 12.80 2.97
CA ASP A 170 0.30 13.07 2.10
C ASP A 170 1.58 13.35 2.90
N GLY A 171 1.48 14.13 3.97
CA GLY A 171 2.60 14.37 4.90
C GLY A 171 3.12 13.11 5.58
N TRP A 172 2.32 12.04 5.59
CA TRP A 172 2.65 10.72 6.17
C TRP A 172 3.11 9.71 5.11
N GLY A 173 3.29 10.14 3.85
CA GLY A 173 3.86 9.31 2.79
C GLY A 173 2.85 8.45 2.04
N ILE A 174 1.55 8.53 2.35
CA ILE A 174 0.51 7.77 1.62
C ILE A 174 0.42 8.26 0.16
N GLY A 175 0.78 9.51 -0.13
CA GLY A 175 0.92 10.02 -1.49
C GLY A 175 2.12 9.46 -2.28
N ARG A 176 3.05 8.76 -1.61
CA ARG A 176 4.29 8.20 -2.16
C ARG A 176 4.39 6.69 -1.93
N ILE A 177 3.29 5.96 -2.12
CA ILE A 177 3.22 4.50 -1.94
C ILE A 177 4.44 3.86 -2.64
N PRO A 178 5.41 3.29 -1.90
CA PRO A 178 6.55 2.62 -2.51
C PRO A 178 6.08 1.46 -3.40
N LEU A 179 6.81 1.16 -4.47
CA LEU A 179 6.53 0.00 -5.34
C LEU A 179 6.36 -1.30 -4.54
N THR A 180 7.07 -1.44 -3.42
CA THR A 180 6.92 -2.57 -2.50
C THR A 180 5.51 -2.65 -1.91
N LEU A 181 4.94 -1.53 -1.46
CA LEU A 181 3.56 -1.49 -0.98
C LEU A 181 2.55 -1.75 -2.10
N GLU A 182 2.83 -1.34 -3.34
CA GLU A 182 1.97 -1.71 -4.48
C GLU A 182 1.97 -3.21 -4.73
N ARG A 183 3.15 -3.85 -4.72
CA ARG A 183 3.28 -5.31 -4.86
C ARG A 183 2.60 -6.06 -3.71
N GLU A 184 2.78 -5.62 -2.46
CA GLU A 184 2.11 -6.19 -1.29
C GLU A 184 0.59 -6.08 -1.39
N ARG A 185 0.09 -4.95 -1.90
CA ARG A 185 -1.35 -4.73 -2.12
C ARG A 185 -1.95 -5.70 -3.11
N GLU A 186 -1.24 -6.07 -4.18
CA GLU A 186 -1.75 -7.05 -5.15
C GLU A 186 -2.04 -8.42 -4.49
N PHE A 187 -1.21 -8.86 -3.54
CA PHE A 187 -1.48 -10.08 -2.78
C PHE A 187 -2.73 -9.95 -1.90
N VAL A 188 -2.89 -8.81 -1.22
CA VAL A 188 -4.09 -8.53 -0.42
C VAL A 188 -5.34 -8.47 -1.31
N ASN A 189 -5.22 -7.93 -2.52
CA ASN A 189 -6.31 -7.84 -3.49
C ASN A 189 -6.76 -9.23 -3.96
N ILE A 190 -5.83 -10.16 -4.22
CA ILE A 190 -6.15 -11.56 -4.53
C ILE A 190 -7.00 -12.15 -3.40
N LEU A 191 -6.56 -12.01 -2.14
CA LEU A 191 -7.31 -12.51 -0.99
C LEU A 191 -8.72 -11.89 -0.89
N ARG A 192 -8.84 -10.57 -1.06
CA ARG A 192 -10.09 -9.82 -0.94
C ARG A 192 -11.09 -10.06 -2.08
N ARG A 193 -10.62 -10.50 -3.25
CA ARG A 193 -11.47 -10.83 -4.41
C ARG A 193 -12.34 -12.05 -4.17
N HIS A 194 -11.91 -12.97 -3.32
CA HIS A 194 -12.62 -14.22 -3.08
C HIS A 194 -13.44 -14.16 -1.80
N ASP A 195 -14.75 -13.95 -1.89
CA ASP A 195 -15.64 -13.93 -0.71
C ASP A 195 -15.62 -15.22 0.11
N ALA A 196 -15.27 -16.35 -0.52
CA ALA A 196 -15.07 -17.62 0.17
C ALA A 196 -14.00 -17.52 1.27
N SER A 197 -12.97 -16.68 1.09
CA SER A 197 -11.90 -16.49 2.08
C SER A 197 -12.41 -15.94 3.42
N ARG A 198 -13.57 -15.27 3.41
CA ARG A 198 -14.23 -14.71 4.61
C ARG A 198 -15.16 -15.70 5.32
N LYS A 199 -15.46 -16.84 4.69
CA LYS A 199 -16.46 -17.82 5.17
C LYS A 199 -15.83 -19.13 5.63
N ILE A 200 -14.58 -19.39 5.26
CA ILE A 200 -13.85 -20.60 5.68
C ILE A 200 -13.48 -20.55 7.16
N SER A 201 -13.32 -21.72 7.78
CA SER A 201 -12.81 -21.84 9.14
C SER A 201 -11.34 -21.44 9.22
N ASP A 202 -10.85 -21.15 10.43
CA ASP A 202 -9.45 -20.83 10.68
C ASP A 202 -8.50 -21.95 10.20
N GLU A 203 -8.90 -23.21 10.39
CA GLU A 203 -8.17 -24.38 9.88
C GLU A 203 -8.11 -24.39 8.35
N GLY A 204 -9.25 -24.13 7.69
CA GLY A 204 -9.31 -24.01 6.24
C GLY A 204 -8.46 -22.87 5.71
N PHE A 205 -8.46 -21.73 6.41
CA PHE A 205 -7.61 -20.58 6.10
C PHE A 205 -6.12 -20.93 6.22
N GLN A 206 -5.72 -21.68 7.26
CA GLN A 206 -4.34 -22.13 7.39
C GLN A 206 -3.89 -23.08 6.28
N HIS A 207 -4.77 -23.98 5.83
CA HIS A 207 -4.47 -24.83 4.68
C HIS A 207 -4.26 -24.00 3.40
N VAL A 208 -5.14 -23.03 3.13
CA VAL A 208 -4.97 -22.10 2.01
C VAL A 208 -3.64 -21.37 2.12
N LEU A 209 -3.31 -20.83 3.30
CA LEU A 209 -2.06 -20.10 3.53
C LEU A 209 -0.83 -20.96 3.29
N THR A 210 -0.84 -22.22 3.73
CA THR A 210 0.26 -23.17 3.53
C THR A 210 0.48 -23.47 2.05
N ILE A 211 -0.61 -23.71 1.31
CA ILE A 211 -0.55 -23.94 -0.14
C ILE A 211 -0.03 -22.69 -0.87
N THR A 212 -0.55 -21.51 -0.51
CA THR A 212 -0.12 -20.25 -1.12
C THR A 212 1.36 -19.96 -0.87
N LYS A 213 1.88 -20.23 0.33
CA LYS A 213 3.32 -20.11 0.62
C LYS A 213 4.16 -21.00 -0.28
N GLY A 214 3.86 -22.31 -0.36
CA GLY A 214 4.61 -23.22 -1.21
C GLY A 214 4.53 -22.86 -2.70
N ALA A 215 3.36 -22.41 -3.18
CA ALA A 215 3.20 -21.93 -4.55
C ALA A 215 3.98 -20.64 -4.81
N PHE A 216 4.03 -19.73 -3.84
CA PHE A 216 4.80 -18.50 -3.93
C PHE A 216 6.30 -18.78 -3.95
N ASP A 217 6.81 -19.62 -3.05
CA ASP A 217 8.22 -20.00 -2.99
C ASP A 217 8.67 -20.65 -4.31
N MET A 218 7.83 -21.53 -4.88
CA MET A 218 8.09 -22.15 -6.18
C MET A 218 8.12 -21.12 -7.32
N ALA A 219 7.14 -20.22 -7.35
CA ALA A 219 7.08 -19.18 -8.37
C ALA A 219 8.27 -18.20 -8.26
N LEU A 220 8.64 -17.83 -7.03
CA LEU A 220 9.77 -16.95 -6.75
C LEU A 220 11.07 -17.61 -7.17
N HIS A 221 11.30 -18.88 -6.79
CA HIS A 221 12.50 -19.62 -7.19
C HIS A 221 12.66 -19.65 -8.72
N TYR A 222 11.59 -19.97 -9.46
CA TYR A 222 11.61 -20.00 -10.91
C TYR A 222 11.90 -18.63 -11.54
N VAL A 223 11.24 -17.56 -11.08
CA VAL A 223 11.44 -16.21 -11.62
C VAL A 223 12.82 -15.66 -11.24
N ALA A 224 13.29 -15.91 -10.01
CA ALA A 224 14.60 -15.49 -9.54
C ALA A 224 15.73 -16.15 -10.36
N GLU A 225 15.59 -17.44 -10.69
CA GLU A 225 16.52 -18.14 -11.59
C GLU A 225 16.55 -17.50 -12.98
N GLN A 226 15.39 -17.13 -13.55
CA GLN A 226 15.32 -16.44 -14.84
C GLN A 226 15.96 -15.06 -14.84
N GLU A 227 15.85 -14.33 -13.72
CA GLU A 227 16.42 -12.99 -13.55
C GLU A 227 17.87 -13.00 -13.04
N GLY A 228 18.43 -14.17 -12.72
CA GLY A 228 19.78 -14.31 -12.17
C GLY A 228 19.94 -13.73 -10.76
N ILE A 229 18.86 -13.73 -9.97
CA ILE A 229 18.82 -13.23 -8.60
C ILE A 229 18.98 -14.42 -7.66
N GLU A 230 20.03 -14.41 -6.83
CA GLU A 230 20.17 -15.40 -5.75
C GLU A 230 19.27 -15.00 -4.56
N ASP A 231 18.33 -15.87 -4.23
CA ASP A 231 17.52 -15.75 -3.01
C ASP A 231 18.36 -16.26 -1.82
N LYS A 232 18.44 -15.47 -0.72
CA LYS A 232 19.29 -15.76 0.44
C LYS A 232 18.58 -16.54 1.53
#